data_AF-A0A820QH13-F1
#
_entry.id   AF-A0A820QH13-F1
#
_cell.length_a   1.000
_cell.length_b   1.000
_cell.length_c   1.000
_cell.angle_alpha   90.00
_cell.angle_beta   90.00
_cell.angle_gamma   90.00
#
_symmetry.space_group_name_H-M   'P 1'
#
loop_
_entity.id
_entity.type
_entity.pdbx_description
1 polymer ?
#
loop_
_entity_poly.entity_id
_entity_poly.type
_entity_poly.pdbx_seq_one_letter_code
_entity_poly.pdbx_strand_id
1 'polypeptide(L)'
;MKTEVLKKYYTNNSIRLKMIQSALNSYHTNKTVTTQKSRQLYNQRRRILKKYSNIESHKSIIKHSNLYIYKLKQFRKIIQEGPDYVCISCALALFRNQVIPFIKEKYSKEGILSQIEKHIQVNFNNNSSMQQQWICRLCSDKMKKQQLPARAISNKLEVCKIPSELKRLNNLEKHLIALRLPFMKIVNLTSGKLSSRLSQKGTKGPLHCVPSDVQETVTTLPRPVDKSMMVRLQLKRRLKYKVIWEEQLINPTDVREALLILTKIHPAYNNIKIKEIDQNHLTSDQQNIDQNNTDLAIEIMHANISEKENLPEEISISEENHIKSLALGDINNNDNSDEEIDEDNNDVRTKYNIGTDSCIQPSDFHDFLLFDKEPSVVAPAEKNKSSSLLTDKTIEALAFPHLFPDGKGSFDEEREIKIKWKEYCK
;
A
#
# COMPACT_ATOMS: atom_id res chain seq x y z
N MET A 1 -85.09 -32.88 -40.82
CA MET A 1 -83.62 -33.11 -40.69
C MET A 1 -83.12 -33.29 -39.25
N LYS A 2 -83.16 -32.31 -38.34
CA LYS A 2 -82.59 -32.47 -36.98
C LYS A 2 -83.23 -33.60 -36.14
N THR A 3 -84.54 -33.81 -36.30
CA THR A 3 -85.31 -34.85 -35.59
C THR A 3 -85.00 -36.28 -36.06
N GLU A 4 -84.69 -36.47 -37.34
CA GLU A 4 -84.31 -37.78 -37.90
C GLU A 4 -82.87 -38.16 -37.55
N VAL A 5 -81.96 -37.19 -37.51
CA VAL A 5 -80.57 -37.40 -37.10
C VAL A 5 -80.50 -37.83 -35.62
N LEU A 6 -81.32 -37.22 -34.75
CA LEU A 6 -81.45 -37.63 -33.35
C LEU A 6 -82.00 -39.06 -33.20
N LYS A 7 -83.03 -39.43 -33.96
CA LYS A 7 -83.52 -40.82 -33.96
C LYS A 7 -82.43 -41.80 -34.44
N LYS A 8 -81.70 -41.47 -35.50
CA LYS A 8 -80.58 -42.28 -36.03
C LYS A 8 -79.40 -42.39 -35.05
N TYR A 9 -79.17 -41.39 -34.21
CA TYR A 9 -78.14 -41.42 -33.17
C TYR A 9 -78.45 -42.45 -32.07
N TYR A 10 -79.72 -42.58 -31.66
CA TYR A 10 -80.10 -43.54 -30.62
C TYR A 10 -80.31 -44.96 -31.13
N THR A 11 -80.65 -45.15 -32.41
CA THR A 11 -80.91 -46.47 -32.99
C THR A 11 -79.68 -47.10 -33.65
N ASN A 12 -78.72 -46.31 -34.14
CA ASN A 12 -77.56 -46.83 -34.87
C ASN A 12 -76.24 -46.53 -34.15
N ASN A 13 -75.66 -47.59 -33.56
CA ASN A 13 -74.44 -47.51 -32.76
C ASN A 13 -73.24 -46.98 -33.56
N SER A 14 -73.14 -47.29 -34.87
CA SER A 14 -72.03 -46.84 -35.71
C SER A 14 -72.04 -45.33 -35.97
N ILE A 15 -73.23 -44.74 -36.15
CA ILE A 15 -73.41 -43.30 -36.37
C ILE A 15 -73.12 -42.55 -35.08
N ARG A 16 -73.59 -43.07 -33.94
CA ARG A 16 -73.31 -42.53 -32.61
C ARG A 16 -71.80 -42.47 -32.33
N LEU A 17 -71.08 -43.56 -32.58
CA LEU A 17 -69.62 -43.60 -32.39
C LEU A 17 -68.89 -42.58 -33.28
N LYS A 18 -69.28 -42.45 -34.55
CA LYS A 18 -68.69 -41.44 -35.46
C LYS A 18 -68.94 -40.00 -34.97
N MET A 19 -70.12 -39.70 -34.45
CA MET A 19 -70.43 -38.36 -33.92
C MET A 19 -69.67 -38.06 -32.62
N ILE A 20 -69.54 -39.04 -31.73
CA ILE A 20 -68.72 -38.91 -30.50
C ILE A 20 -67.25 -38.69 -30.86
N GLN A 21 -66.71 -39.46 -31.82
CA GLN A 21 -65.33 -39.30 -32.28
C GLN A 21 -65.08 -37.91 -32.88
N SER A 22 -66.02 -37.41 -33.68
CA SER A 22 -65.95 -36.05 -34.25
C SER A 22 -65.95 -34.98 -33.16
N ALA A 23 -66.83 -35.10 -32.15
CA ALA A 23 -66.90 -34.17 -31.03
C ALA A 23 -65.62 -34.20 -30.16
N LEU A 24 -65.07 -35.39 -29.89
CA LEU A 24 -63.78 -35.54 -29.18
C LEU A 24 -62.64 -34.90 -29.97
N ASN A 25 -62.58 -35.11 -31.29
CA ASN A 25 -61.57 -34.48 -32.14
C ASN A 25 -61.69 -32.96 -32.13
N SER A 26 -62.90 -32.39 -32.22
CA SER A 26 -63.14 -30.94 -32.10
C SER A 26 -62.79 -30.40 -30.71
N TYR A 27 -62.96 -31.18 -29.64
CA TYR A 27 -62.57 -30.79 -28.30
C TYR A 27 -61.04 -30.79 -28.12
N HIS A 28 -60.35 -31.81 -28.64
CA HIS A 28 -58.89 -31.90 -28.61
C HIS A 28 -58.22 -30.77 -29.42
N THR A 29 -58.76 -30.41 -30.59
CA THR A 29 -58.23 -29.30 -31.39
C THR A 29 -58.48 -27.94 -30.74
N ASN A 30 -59.64 -27.72 -30.10
CA ASN A 30 -59.92 -26.44 -29.44
C ASN A 30 -59.19 -26.25 -28.11
N LYS A 31 -58.91 -27.33 -27.37
CA LYS A 31 -58.16 -27.30 -26.10
C LYS A 31 -56.70 -26.90 -26.29
N THR A 32 -56.07 -27.32 -27.40
CA THR A 32 -54.70 -26.90 -27.75
C THR A 32 -54.66 -25.42 -28.18
N VAL A 33 -55.65 -24.94 -28.92
CA VAL A 33 -55.74 -23.53 -29.35
C VAL A 33 -55.94 -22.59 -28.15
N THR A 34 -56.82 -22.93 -27.20
CA THR A 34 -57.05 -22.11 -26.00
C THR A 34 -55.86 -22.09 -25.05
N THR A 35 -55.16 -23.21 -24.88
CA THR A 35 -53.92 -23.27 -24.10
C THR A 35 -52.77 -22.52 -24.77
N GLN A 36 -52.64 -22.58 -26.10
CA GLN A 36 -51.68 -21.76 -26.84
C GLN A 36 -51.96 -20.25 -26.70
N LYS A 37 -53.21 -19.82 -26.83
CA LYS A 37 -53.62 -18.41 -26.65
C LYS A 37 -53.34 -17.91 -25.23
N SER A 38 -53.59 -18.74 -24.22
CA SER A 38 -53.30 -18.43 -22.81
C SER A 38 -51.78 -18.31 -22.56
N ARG A 39 -50.97 -19.19 -23.13
CA ARG A 39 -49.49 -19.09 -23.08
C ARG A 39 -48.97 -17.84 -23.78
N GLN A 40 -49.55 -17.47 -24.92
CA GLN A 40 -49.19 -16.23 -25.63
C GLN A 40 -49.49 -14.99 -24.78
N LEU A 41 -50.68 -14.91 -24.16
CA LEU A 41 -51.05 -13.82 -23.26
C LEU A 41 -50.14 -13.74 -22.03
N TYR A 42 -49.81 -14.89 -21.42
CA TYR A 42 -48.86 -14.95 -20.30
C TYR A 42 -47.47 -14.44 -20.70
N ASN A 43 -46.96 -14.87 -21.85
CA ASN A 43 -45.66 -14.43 -22.37
C ASN A 43 -45.64 -12.95 -22.73
N GLN A 44 -46.74 -12.41 -23.29
CA GLN A 44 -46.89 -10.97 -23.54
C GLN A 44 -46.87 -10.17 -22.24
N ARG A 45 -47.64 -10.58 -21.22
CA ARG A 45 -47.63 -9.94 -19.89
C ARG A 45 -46.23 -9.96 -19.26
N ARG A 46 -45.51 -11.08 -19.36
CA ARG A 46 -44.14 -11.22 -18.84
C ARG A 46 -43.15 -10.29 -19.55
N ARG A 47 -43.27 -10.13 -20.87
CA ARG A 47 -42.44 -9.18 -21.66
C ARG A 47 -42.72 -7.73 -21.25
N ILE A 48 -43.99 -7.38 -21.05
CA ILE A 48 -44.41 -6.05 -20.60
C ILE A 48 -43.84 -5.76 -19.20
N LEU A 49 -43.98 -6.69 -18.25
CA LEU A 49 -43.42 -6.55 -16.89
C LEU A 49 -41.89 -6.40 -16.91
N LYS A 50 -41.17 -7.19 -17.71
CA LYS A 50 -39.73 -7.03 -17.89
C LYS A 50 -39.35 -5.67 -18.47
N LYS A 51 -40.13 -5.16 -19.44
CA LYS A 51 -39.90 -3.83 -20.03
C LYS A 51 -40.08 -2.73 -18.98
N TYR A 52 -41.15 -2.78 -18.17
CA TYR A 52 -41.36 -1.82 -17.09
C TYR A 52 -40.29 -1.90 -16.00
N SER A 53 -39.89 -3.11 -15.59
CA SER A 53 -38.79 -3.32 -14.63
C SER A 53 -37.45 -2.77 -15.15
N ASN A 54 -37.13 -2.98 -16.43
CA ASN A 54 -35.94 -2.40 -17.06
C ASN A 54 -36.00 -0.87 -17.15
N ILE A 55 -37.18 -0.29 -17.37
CA ILE A 55 -37.36 1.17 -17.39
C ILE A 55 -37.16 1.75 -15.99
N GLU A 56 -37.66 1.09 -14.94
CA GLU A 56 -37.42 1.49 -13.55
C GLU A 56 -35.95 1.37 -13.16
N SER A 57 -35.26 0.30 -13.54
CA SER A 57 -33.82 0.16 -13.32
C SER A 57 -33.02 1.20 -14.09
N HIS A 58 -33.38 1.53 -15.33
CA HIS A 58 -32.74 2.62 -16.07
C HIS A 58 -32.98 3.98 -15.40
N LYS A 59 -34.20 4.25 -14.94
CA LYS A 59 -34.52 5.49 -14.19
C LYS A 59 -33.75 5.59 -12.88
N SER A 60 -33.59 4.50 -12.13
CA SER A 60 -32.79 4.51 -10.89
C SER A 60 -31.31 4.70 -11.20
N ILE A 61 -30.76 4.00 -12.20
CA ILE A 61 -29.36 4.17 -12.66
C ILE A 61 -29.08 5.62 -13.07
N ILE A 62 -29.98 6.26 -13.84
CA ILE A 62 -29.82 7.66 -14.27
C ILE A 62 -29.91 8.61 -13.07
N LYS A 63 -30.84 8.40 -12.14
CA LYS A 63 -30.93 9.19 -10.89
C LYS A 63 -29.65 9.07 -10.05
N HIS A 64 -29.12 7.86 -9.91
CA HIS A 64 -27.85 7.62 -9.21
C HIS A 64 -26.66 8.25 -9.94
N SER A 65 -26.64 8.23 -11.28
CA SER A 65 -25.63 8.90 -12.09
C SER A 65 -25.65 10.43 -11.91
N ASN A 66 -26.83 11.05 -11.97
CA ASN A 66 -26.96 12.50 -11.77
C ASN A 66 -26.61 12.93 -10.35
N LEU A 67 -27.04 12.15 -9.34
CA LEU A 67 -26.63 12.38 -7.95
C LEU A 67 -25.13 12.22 -7.76
N TYR A 68 -24.52 11.20 -8.40
CA TYR A 68 -23.08 10.98 -8.39
C TYR A 68 -22.33 12.15 -9.01
N ILE A 69 -22.72 12.61 -10.21
CA ILE A 69 -22.10 13.76 -10.88
C ILE A 69 -22.23 15.03 -10.03
N TYR A 70 -23.40 15.27 -9.44
CA TYR A 70 -23.62 16.41 -8.55
C TYR A 70 -22.72 16.33 -7.30
N LYS A 71 -22.66 15.17 -6.64
CA LYS A 71 -21.80 14.95 -5.47
C LYS A 71 -20.32 15.05 -5.82
N LEU A 72 -19.92 14.56 -7.00
CA LEU A 72 -18.56 14.68 -7.52
C LEU A 72 -18.20 16.14 -7.77
N LYS A 73 -19.11 16.95 -8.32
CA LYS A 73 -18.91 18.40 -8.49
C LYS A 73 -18.76 19.10 -7.15
N GLN A 74 -19.56 18.75 -6.14
CA GLN A 74 -19.42 19.30 -4.79
C GLN A 74 -18.11 18.88 -4.12
N PHE A 75 -17.73 17.60 -4.25
CA PHE A 75 -16.47 17.09 -3.76
C PHE A 75 -15.28 17.82 -4.40
N ARG A 76 -15.29 17.97 -5.74
CA ARG A 76 -14.28 18.72 -6.49
C ARG A 76 -14.15 20.17 -6.03
N LYS A 77 -15.25 20.84 -5.68
CA LYS A 77 -15.21 22.18 -5.10
C LYS A 77 -14.58 22.20 -3.70
N ILE A 78 -14.86 21.19 -2.87
CA ILE A 78 -14.31 21.09 -1.51
C ILE A 78 -12.81 20.83 -1.54
N ILE A 79 -12.34 19.96 -2.44
CA ILE A 79 -10.92 19.63 -2.59
C ILE A 79 -10.15 20.63 -3.46
N GLN A 80 -10.83 21.66 -4.00
CA GLN A 80 -10.17 22.70 -4.80
C GLN A 80 -9.16 23.45 -3.94
N GLU A 81 -9.48 23.65 -2.66
CA GLU A 81 -8.52 24.01 -1.63
C GLU A 81 -7.96 22.72 -1.02
N GLY A 82 -6.64 22.61 -0.92
CA GLY A 82 -5.96 21.47 -0.30
C GLY A 82 -6.21 21.40 1.21
N PRO A 83 -5.76 20.32 1.86
CA PRO A 83 -5.78 20.21 3.31
C PRO A 83 -4.67 21.06 3.96
N ASP A 84 -4.65 22.37 3.70
CA ASP A 84 -3.55 23.25 4.14
C ASP A 84 -3.77 23.81 5.56
N TYR A 85 -4.93 23.51 6.17
CA TYR A 85 -5.31 24.06 7.46
C TYR A 85 -4.95 23.09 8.58
N VAL A 86 -3.87 23.38 9.29
CA VAL A 86 -3.38 22.53 10.38
C VAL A 86 -4.12 22.85 11.69
N CYS A 87 -4.68 21.83 12.32
CA CYS A 87 -5.31 21.97 13.63
C CYS A 87 -4.27 22.09 14.74
N ILE A 88 -4.36 23.13 15.54
CA ILE A 88 -3.47 23.39 16.69
C ILE A 88 -3.46 22.27 17.74
N SER A 89 -4.59 21.61 17.98
CA SER A 89 -4.72 20.58 19.03
C SER A 89 -4.25 19.20 18.57
N CYS A 90 -4.51 18.84 17.31
CA CYS A 90 -4.23 17.49 16.80
C CYS A 90 -3.19 17.42 15.68
N ALA A 91 -2.60 18.54 15.27
CA ALA A 91 -1.64 18.68 14.15
C ALA A 91 -2.07 18.12 12.79
N LEU A 92 -3.29 17.59 12.66
CA LEU A 92 -3.82 17.11 11.39
C LEU A 92 -4.04 18.26 10.41
N ALA A 93 -3.56 18.05 9.19
CA ALA A 93 -3.81 18.88 8.02
C ALA A 93 -5.22 18.60 7.50
N LEU A 94 -6.08 19.62 7.45
CA LEU A 94 -7.52 19.49 7.21
C LEU A 94 -7.99 20.47 6.14
N PHE A 95 -9.15 20.18 5.55
CA PHE A 95 -9.79 21.07 4.59
C PHE A 95 -10.44 22.28 5.29
N ARG A 96 -10.60 23.39 4.56
CA ARG A 96 -11.19 24.64 5.06
C ARG A 96 -12.55 24.47 5.75
N ASN A 97 -13.35 23.53 5.26
CA ASN A 97 -14.68 23.22 5.79
C ASN A 97 -14.65 22.41 7.11
N GLN A 98 -13.51 21.85 7.51
CA GLN A 98 -13.35 21.06 8.73
C GLN A 98 -12.78 21.86 9.89
N VAL A 99 -12.25 23.05 9.62
CA VAL A 99 -11.61 23.94 10.60
C VAL A 99 -12.43 25.20 10.88
N ILE A 100 -12.16 25.80 12.03
CA ILE A 100 -12.65 27.11 12.46
C ILE A 100 -11.46 27.92 12.99
N PRO A 101 -11.52 29.26 12.96
CA PRO A 101 -10.50 30.09 13.58
C PRO A 101 -10.39 29.80 15.07
N PHE A 102 -9.17 29.62 15.55
CA PHE A 102 -8.88 29.46 16.96
C PHE A 102 -8.88 30.84 17.63
N ILE A 103 -9.74 31.01 18.64
CA ILE A 103 -9.85 32.23 19.43
C ILE A 103 -9.72 31.80 20.89
N LYS A 104 -8.62 32.19 21.54
CA LYS A 104 -8.24 31.73 22.89
C LYS A 104 -9.36 31.95 23.92
N GLU A 105 -10.00 33.11 23.86
CA GLU A 105 -11.08 33.53 24.76
C GLU A 105 -12.26 32.54 24.82
N LYS A 106 -12.54 31.83 23.71
CA LYS A 106 -13.64 30.85 23.65
C LYS A 106 -13.36 29.58 24.47
N TYR A 107 -12.12 29.41 24.93
CA TYR A 107 -11.66 28.20 25.61
C TYR A 107 -10.98 28.50 26.96
N SER A 108 -11.07 29.74 27.47
CA SER A 108 -10.33 30.31 28.62
C SER A 108 -10.53 29.67 30.02
N LYS A 109 -11.09 28.47 30.16
CA LYS A 109 -11.00 27.76 31.45
C LYS A 109 -9.64 27.06 31.52
N GLU A 110 -8.83 27.46 32.48
CA GLU A 110 -7.35 27.35 32.49
C GLU A 110 -6.77 25.92 32.43
N GLY A 111 -7.54 24.90 32.80
CA GLY A 111 -7.02 23.53 32.94
C GLY A 111 -6.53 22.90 31.63
N ILE A 112 -7.40 22.80 30.61
CA ILE A 112 -7.09 22.03 29.37
C ILE A 112 -6.31 22.87 28.36
N LEU A 113 -6.53 24.19 28.35
CA LEU A 113 -5.79 25.08 27.46
C LEU A 113 -4.28 25.00 27.76
N SER A 114 -3.90 24.98 29.04
CA SER A 114 -2.50 24.92 29.45
C SER A 114 -1.79 23.63 29.02
N GLN A 115 -2.49 22.49 29.03
CA GLN A 115 -1.97 21.21 28.54
C GLN A 115 -1.70 21.22 27.04
N ILE A 116 -2.60 21.83 26.26
CA ILE A 116 -2.46 21.88 24.80
C ILE A 116 -1.40 22.94 24.43
N GLU A 117 -1.42 24.13 25.06
CA GLU A 117 -0.51 25.25 24.79
C GLU A 117 0.97 24.92 24.88
N LYS A 118 1.37 24.05 25.82
CA LYS A 118 2.75 23.53 25.90
C LYS A 118 3.21 22.90 24.58
N HIS A 119 2.34 22.18 23.89
CA HIS A 119 2.64 21.54 22.60
C HIS A 119 2.42 22.46 21.39
N ILE A 120 1.59 23.51 21.55
CA ILE A 120 1.35 24.52 20.49
C ILE A 120 2.62 25.34 20.25
N GLN A 121 3.28 25.79 21.32
CA GLN A 121 4.46 26.66 21.23
C GLN A 121 5.65 25.95 20.54
N VAL A 122 5.77 24.63 20.67
CA VAL A 122 6.88 23.87 20.09
C VAL A 122 6.72 23.67 18.58
N ASN A 123 5.49 23.50 18.08
CA ASN A 123 5.23 23.08 16.70
C ASN A 123 4.94 24.24 15.73
N PHE A 124 4.55 25.41 16.22
CA PHE A 124 4.14 26.56 15.37
C PHE A 124 5.07 27.78 15.46
N ASN A 125 6.25 27.65 16.07
CA ASN A 125 7.18 28.78 16.29
C ASN A 125 7.98 29.22 15.05
N ASN A 126 7.80 28.59 13.88
CA ASN A 126 8.45 29.04 12.65
C ASN A 126 7.48 29.82 11.78
N ASN A 127 7.61 31.15 11.89
CA ASN A 127 7.16 32.20 10.98
C ASN A 127 5.78 32.83 11.25
N SER A 128 5.88 34.13 11.59
CA SER A 128 4.87 35.17 11.40
C SER A 128 3.82 35.27 12.50
N SER A 129 3.98 36.31 13.33
CA SER A 129 3.03 36.94 14.26
C SER A 129 1.68 37.39 13.63
N MET A 130 1.33 36.90 12.44
CA MET A 130 0.15 37.30 11.65
C MET A 130 -0.61 36.13 11.01
N GLN A 131 -0.18 34.87 11.15
CA GLN A 131 -0.93 33.75 10.57
C GLN A 131 -2.09 33.35 11.46
N GLN A 132 -3.31 33.42 10.89
CA GLN A 132 -4.53 32.97 11.53
C GLN A 132 -4.42 31.49 11.90
N GLN A 133 -4.57 31.23 13.19
CA GLN A 133 -4.49 29.91 13.79
C GLN A 133 -5.82 29.15 13.64
N TRP A 134 -5.77 27.84 13.34
CA TRP A 134 -6.94 27.02 13.05
C TRP A 134 -7.13 25.87 14.05
N ILE A 135 -8.38 25.54 14.35
CA ILE A 135 -8.75 24.37 15.15
C ILE A 135 -9.83 23.57 14.42
N CYS A 136 -9.70 22.24 14.42
CA CYS A 136 -10.73 21.39 13.84
C CYS A 136 -12.01 21.41 14.67
N ARG A 137 -13.16 21.25 14.01
CA ARG A 137 -14.47 21.26 14.70
C ARG A 137 -14.55 20.24 15.84
N LEU A 138 -13.97 19.04 15.65
CA LEU A 138 -13.95 17.98 16.66
C LEU A 138 -13.17 18.38 17.91
N CYS A 139 -11.96 18.93 17.76
CA CYS A 139 -11.18 19.40 18.89
C CYS A 139 -11.84 20.59 19.57
N SER A 140 -12.39 21.54 18.79
CA SER A 140 -13.17 22.66 19.32
C SER A 140 -14.34 22.19 20.20
N ASP A 141 -15.14 21.24 19.72
CA ASP A 141 -16.31 20.76 20.44
C ASP A 141 -15.94 20.03 21.74
N LYS A 142 -14.82 19.32 21.74
CA LYS A 142 -14.26 18.67 22.93
C LYS A 142 -13.70 19.69 23.93
N MET A 143 -12.95 20.68 23.45
CA MET A 143 -12.40 21.75 24.28
C MET A 143 -13.50 22.61 24.93
N LYS A 144 -14.57 22.94 24.19
CA LYS A 144 -15.75 23.64 24.77
C LYS A 144 -16.39 22.86 25.92
N LYS A 145 -16.38 21.53 25.82
CA LYS A 145 -16.91 20.61 26.84
C LYS A 145 -15.91 20.32 27.97
N GLN A 146 -14.76 20.98 27.99
CA GLN A 146 -13.70 20.70 28.97
C GLN A 146 -13.26 19.23 28.93
N GLN A 147 -13.13 18.66 27.73
CA GLN A 147 -12.58 17.33 27.52
C GLN A 147 -11.38 17.40 26.59
N LEU A 148 -10.31 16.69 26.93
CA LEU A 148 -9.17 16.55 26.04
C LEU A 148 -9.61 15.79 24.77
N PRO A 149 -9.27 16.26 23.55
CA PRO A 149 -9.58 15.50 22.35
C PRO A 149 -8.74 14.21 22.31
N ALA A 150 -9.36 13.06 22.02
CA ALA A 150 -8.66 11.77 21.96
C ALA A 150 -7.49 11.75 20.95
N ARG A 151 -7.61 12.54 19.89
CA ARG A 151 -6.61 12.71 18.82
C ARG A 151 -5.60 13.84 19.08
N ALA A 152 -5.62 14.44 20.26
CA ALA A 152 -4.75 15.57 20.56
C ALA A 152 -3.29 15.11 20.70
N ILE A 153 -2.36 15.98 20.31
CA ILE A 153 -0.91 15.78 20.49
C ILE A 153 -0.61 15.50 21.97
N SER A 154 -1.20 16.30 22.86
CA SER A 154 -1.07 16.17 24.32
C SER A 154 -1.63 14.86 24.87
N ASN A 155 -2.44 14.11 24.11
CA ASN A 155 -2.89 12.76 24.46
C ASN A 155 -1.91 11.67 23.93
N LYS A 156 -0.60 11.94 24.00
CA LYS A 156 0.48 11.03 23.54
C LYS A 156 0.33 10.63 22.06
N LEU A 157 0.12 11.62 21.20
CA LEU A 157 0.14 11.49 19.74
C LEU A 157 1.13 12.48 19.11
N GLU A 158 2.07 12.96 19.91
CA GLU A 158 3.16 13.79 19.45
C GLU A 158 4.12 12.99 18.58
N VAL A 159 4.41 13.53 17.40
CA VAL A 159 5.39 12.95 16.48
C VAL A 159 6.76 13.45 16.90
N CYS A 160 7.66 12.52 17.21
CA CYS A 160 9.05 12.84 17.54
C CYS A 160 9.82 13.28 16.28
N LYS A 161 10.86 14.09 16.49
CA LYS A 161 11.74 14.52 15.39
C LYS A 161 12.57 13.32 14.95
N ILE A 162 12.45 12.95 13.67
CA ILE A 162 13.17 11.81 13.11
C ILE A 162 14.65 12.18 12.93
N PRO A 163 15.59 11.42 13.53
CA PRO A 163 17.03 11.58 13.31
C PRO A 163 17.40 11.52 11.81
N SER A 164 18.40 12.30 11.41
CA SER A 164 18.91 12.35 10.02
C SER A 164 19.29 10.98 9.46
N GLU A 165 19.86 10.14 10.32
CA GLU A 165 20.40 8.83 10.02
C GLU A 165 19.28 7.83 9.70
N LEU A 166 18.10 8.00 10.28
CA LEU A 166 16.90 7.22 9.93
C LEU A 166 16.20 7.78 8.68
N LYS A 167 16.31 9.10 8.45
CA LYS A 167 15.67 9.77 7.31
C LYS A 167 16.33 9.39 5.97
N ARG A 168 17.65 9.19 5.95
CA ARG A 168 18.40 8.83 4.74
C ARG A 168 18.22 7.38 4.29
N LEU A 169 17.67 6.50 5.14
CA LEU A 169 17.59 5.08 4.84
C LEU A 169 16.65 4.75 3.67
N ASN A 170 17.06 3.80 2.86
CA ASN A 170 16.24 3.15 1.85
C ASN A 170 15.16 2.25 2.46
N ASN A 171 14.19 1.80 1.65
CA ASN A 171 13.11 0.94 2.12
C ASN A 171 13.64 -0.40 2.66
N LEU A 172 14.56 -1.03 1.93
CA LEU A 172 15.18 -2.28 2.37
C LEU A 172 15.99 -2.09 3.65
N GLU A 173 16.72 -0.99 3.78
CA GLU A 173 17.48 -0.65 4.99
C GLU A 173 16.57 -0.42 6.20
N LYS A 174 15.41 0.23 6.00
CA LYS A 174 14.37 0.37 7.02
C LYS A 174 13.83 -1.00 7.47
N HIS A 175 13.71 -1.96 6.56
CA HIS A 175 13.32 -3.33 6.91
C HIS A 175 14.41 -4.07 7.69
N LEU A 176 15.70 -3.82 7.40
CA LEU A 176 16.81 -4.47 8.12
C LEU A 176 16.91 -4.05 9.59
N ILE A 177 16.59 -2.80 9.91
CA ILE A 177 16.60 -2.30 11.30
C ILE A 177 15.30 -2.61 12.07
N ALA A 178 14.24 -3.06 11.40
CA ALA A 178 12.94 -3.30 12.02
C ALA A 178 12.95 -4.59 12.85
N LEU A 179 12.53 -4.51 14.12
CA LEU A 179 12.40 -5.67 15.01
C LEU A 179 11.20 -6.57 14.63
N ARG A 180 10.25 -6.04 13.87
CA ARG A 180 9.08 -6.78 13.37
C ARG A 180 8.90 -6.55 11.87
N LEU A 181 8.78 -7.62 11.10
CA LEU A 181 8.48 -7.54 9.66
C LEU A 181 7.01 -7.91 9.39
N PRO A 182 6.19 -6.96 8.90
CA PRO A 182 4.82 -7.24 8.50
C PRO A 182 4.78 -7.89 7.11
N PHE A 183 4.09 -9.03 6.99
CA PHE A 183 3.84 -9.73 5.74
C PHE A 183 2.34 -9.76 5.43
N MET A 184 1.96 -9.25 4.26
CA MET A 184 0.60 -9.34 3.72
C MET A 184 0.63 -9.77 2.25
N LYS A 185 -0.42 -10.48 1.82
CA LYS A 185 -0.68 -10.74 0.39
C LYS A 185 -1.91 -9.95 -0.03
N ILE A 186 -1.73 -8.97 -0.91
CA ILE A 186 -2.84 -8.21 -1.49
C ILE A 186 -3.32 -8.95 -2.75
N VAL A 187 -4.62 -9.14 -2.88
CA VAL A 187 -5.28 -9.79 -4.02
C VAL A 187 -6.40 -8.91 -4.55
N ASN A 188 -6.65 -8.97 -5.86
CA ASN A 188 -7.83 -8.34 -6.43
C ASN A 188 -9.07 -9.14 -6.04
N LEU A 189 -10.07 -8.48 -5.46
CA LEU A 189 -11.37 -9.09 -5.21
C LEU A 189 -12.12 -9.21 -6.54
N THR A 190 -12.83 -10.30 -6.74
CA THR A 190 -13.55 -10.56 -7.99
C THR A 190 -14.58 -9.46 -8.25
N SER A 191 -14.26 -8.55 -9.16
CA SER A 191 -15.09 -7.40 -9.51
C SER A 191 -15.80 -7.62 -10.84
N GLY A 192 -16.52 -8.74 -10.99
CA GLY A 192 -17.37 -9.01 -12.17
C GLY A 192 -16.74 -8.63 -13.52
N LYS A 193 -17.53 -7.99 -14.40
CA LYS A 193 -17.07 -7.45 -15.71
C LYS A 193 -16.31 -6.11 -15.59
N LEU A 194 -16.02 -5.62 -14.39
CA LEU A 194 -15.34 -4.34 -14.21
C LEU A 194 -13.83 -4.54 -14.40
N SER A 195 -13.19 -3.60 -15.09
CA SER A 195 -11.74 -3.63 -15.37
C SER A 195 -10.93 -3.95 -14.10
N SER A 196 -9.91 -4.81 -14.24
CA SER A 196 -8.99 -5.17 -13.15
C SER A 196 -8.38 -3.96 -12.45
N ARG A 197 -8.22 -2.83 -13.15
CA ARG A 197 -7.72 -1.56 -12.57
C ARG A 197 -8.68 -0.90 -11.58
N LEU A 198 -9.99 -1.17 -11.68
CA LEU A 198 -11.02 -0.66 -10.76
C LEU A 198 -11.50 -1.73 -9.78
N SER A 199 -10.87 -2.91 -9.78
CA SER A 199 -11.14 -3.96 -8.82
C SER A 199 -10.79 -3.49 -7.41
N GLN A 200 -11.66 -3.78 -6.46
CA GLN A 200 -11.33 -3.59 -5.05
C GLN A 200 -10.21 -4.56 -4.67
N LYS A 201 -9.14 -4.06 -4.06
CA LYS A 201 -8.08 -4.90 -3.52
C LYS A 201 -8.48 -5.36 -2.12
N GLY A 202 -8.22 -6.62 -1.80
CA GLY A 202 -8.38 -7.23 -0.49
C GLY A 202 -7.11 -7.95 -0.07
N THR A 203 -7.04 -8.41 1.17
CA THR A 203 -5.91 -9.21 1.66
C THR A 203 -6.27 -10.69 1.67
N LYS A 204 -5.39 -11.55 1.13
CA LYS A 204 -5.50 -13.00 1.24
C LYS A 204 -4.84 -13.46 2.53
N GLY A 205 -5.64 -13.98 3.45
CA GLY A 205 -5.18 -14.45 4.77
C GLY A 205 -4.97 -13.31 5.78
N PRO A 206 -4.57 -13.65 7.01
CA PRO A 206 -4.29 -12.67 8.05
C PRO A 206 -2.97 -11.93 7.79
N LEU A 207 -2.87 -10.70 8.31
CA LEU A 207 -1.60 -9.99 8.39
C LEU A 207 -0.72 -10.66 9.44
N HIS A 208 0.49 -11.04 9.05
CA HIS A 208 1.45 -11.66 9.96
C HIS A 208 2.58 -10.69 10.27
N CYS A 209 2.91 -10.50 11.55
CA CYS A 209 4.10 -9.76 11.96
C CYS A 209 5.10 -10.75 12.55
N VAL A 210 6.32 -10.81 12.00
CA VAL A 210 7.32 -11.79 12.44
C VAL A 210 8.49 -11.07 13.10
N PRO A 211 8.96 -11.52 14.28
CA PRO A 211 10.21 -11.05 14.86
C PRO A 211 11.39 -11.18 13.91
N SER A 212 12.21 -10.14 13.84
CA SER A 212 13.39 -10.06 13.00
C SER A 212 14.66 -10.13 13.86
N ASP A 213 15.61 -10.97 13.48
CA ASP A 213 16.89 -11.11 14.15
C ASP A 213 17.87 -10.04 13.65
N VAL A 214 17.55 -8.79 13.98
CA VAL A 214 18.27 -7.59 13.49
C VAL A 214 19.75 -7.63 13.84
N GLN A 215 20.10 -8.10 15.05
CA GLN A 215 21.49 -8.18 15.49
C GLN A 215 22.33 -9.13 14.61
N GLU A 216 21.85 -10.37 14.42
CA GLU A 216 22.53 -11.38 13.58
C GLU A 216 22.68 -10.82 12.16
N THR A 217 21.57 -10.34 11.60
CA THR A 217 21.51 -9.84 10.22
C THR A 217 22.50 -8.72 9.94
N VAL A 218 22.52 -7.67 10.77
CA VAL A 218 23.44 -6.52 10.58
C VAL A 218 24.89 -6.93 10.80
N THR A 219 25.17 -7.89 11.69
CA THR A 219 26.55 -8.39 11.89
C THR A 219 27.06 -9.25 10.74
N THR A 220 26.17 -9.93 10.01
CA THR A 220 26.51 -10.78 8.87
C THR A 220 26.62 -10.03 7.54
N LEU A 221 26.18 -8.76 7.48
CA LEU A 221 26.29 -7.97 6.26
C LEU A 221 27.75 -7.81 5.86
N PRO A 222 28.09 -7.93 4.55
CA PRO A 222 29.44 -7.74 4.08
C PRO A 222 29.89 -6.31 4.38
N ARG A 223 31.12 -6.17 4.86
CA ARG A 223 31.69 -4.88 5.21
C ARG A 223 32.26 -4.23 3.96
N PRO A 224 31.76 -3.06 3.54
CA PRO A 224 32.37 -2.34 2.45
C PRO A 224 33.72 -1.75 2.90
N VAL A 225 34.69 -1.72 2.00
CA VAL A 225 36.00 -1.10 2.24
C VAL A 225 35.83 0.42 2.35
N ASP A 226 35.02 0.98 1.46
CA ASP A 226 34.69 2.40 1.43
C ASP A 226 33.25 2.67 1.90
N LYS A 227 33.04 3.78 2.61
CA LYS A 227 31.71 4.19 3.09
C LYS A 227 30.71 4.48 1.97
N SER A 228 31.19 4.71 0.75
CA SER A 228 30.40 4.97 -0.46
C SER A 228 29.97 3.69 -1.19
N MET A 229 30.59 2.55 -0.88
CA MET A 229 30.32 1.30 -1.59
C MET A 229 28.98 0.72 -1.12
N MET A 230 28.09 0.49 -2.09
CA MET A 230 26.80 -0.14 -1.86
C MET A 230 26.88 -1.65 -2.06
N VAL A 231 25.99 -2.38 -1.40
CA VAL A 231 25.89 -3.84 -1.47
C VAL A 231 24.53 -4.20 -2.04
N ARG A 232 24.51 -5.06 -3.06
CA ARG A 232 23.27 -5.64 -3.58
C ARG A 232 22.73 -6.68 -2.61
N LEU A 233 21.55 -6.44 -2.06
CA LEU A 233 20.94 -7.30 -1.05
C LEU A 233 19.57 -7.80 -1.50
N GLN A 234 19.34 -9.10 -1.34
CA GLN A 234 18.05 -9.75 -1.54
C GLN A 234 17.46 -10.17 -0.20
N LEU A 235 16.31 -9.60 0.15
CA LEU A 235 15.54 -9.98 1.31
C LEU A 235 14.51 -11.05 0.93
N LYS A 236 14.57 -12.17 1.62
CA LYS A 236 13.66 -13.31 1.44
C LYS A 236 12.90 -13.60 2.73
N ARG A 237 11.74 -14.25 2.59
CA ARG A 237 10.98 -14.76 3.75
C ARG A 237 11.68 -15.96 4.39
N ARG A 238 12.31 -16.79 3.57
CA ARG A 238 13.14 -17.95 3.92
C ARG A 238 14.24 -18.09 2.89
N LEU A 239 15.44 -18.46 3.28
CA LEU A 239 16.58 -18.62 2.38
C LEU A 239 16.30 -19.67 1.29
N LYS A 240 15.60 -20.75 1.64
CA LYS A 240 15.22 -21.83 0.71
C LYS A 240 14.24 -21.41 -0.39
N TYR A 241 13.57 -20.26 -0.26
CA TYR A 241 12.60 -19.82 -1.25
C TYR A 241 13.29 -19.19 -2.47
N LYS A 242 12.81 -19.54 -3.67
CA LYS A 242 13.26 -18.90 -4.92
C LYS A 242 12.74 -17.47 -5.02
N VAL A 243 11.52 -17.22 -4.54
CA VAL A 243 10.87 -15.91 -4.59
C VAL A 243 11.59 -14.92 -3.66
N ILE A 244 12.04 -13.81 -4.25
CA ILE A 244 12.63 -12.67 -3.55
C ILE A 244 11.49 -11.74 -3.12
N TRP A 245 11.55 -11.23 -1.89
CA TRP A 245 10.54 -10.31 -1.38
C TRP A 245 10.87 -8.86 -1.75
N GLU A 246 12.11 -8.44 -1.56
CA GLU A 246 12.62 -7.13 -1.94
C GLU A 246 14.10 -7.25 -2.32
N GLU A 247 14.54 -6.50 -3.31
CA GLU A 247 15.94 -6.43 -3.75
C GLU A 247 16.31 -4.97 -4.01
N GLN A 248 17.34 -4.47 -3.32
CA GLN A 248 17.85 -3.10 -3.44
C GLN A 248 19.35 -3.07 -3.13
N LEU A 249 20.01 -2.01 -3.60
CA LEU A 249 21.35 -1.63 -3.16
C LEU A 249 21.24 -0.96 -1.78
N ILE A 250 22.05 -1.40 -0.83
CA ILE A 250 22.07 -0.90 0.54
C ILE A 250 23.47 -0.38 0.91
N ASN A 251 23.56 0.56 1.85
CA ASN A 251 24.79 0.92 2.52
C ASN A 251 24.84 0.27 3.92
N PRO A 252 25.68 -0.76 4.14
CA PRO A 252 25.81 -1.41 5.43
C PRO A 252 26.22 -0.46 6.56
N THR A 253 26.94 0.62 6.24
CA THR A 253 27.36 1.64 7.21
C THR A 253 26.17 2.42 7.75
N ASP A 254 25.26 2.84 6.86
CA ASP A 254 24.07 3.62 7.23
C ASP A 254 23.11 2.79 8.09
N VAL A 255 22.92 1.52 7.75
CA VAL A 255 22.12 0.57 8.54
C VAL A 255 22.67 0.42 9.96
N ARG A 256 24.00 0.33 10.09
CA ARG A 256 24.67 0.19 11.38
C ARG A 256 24.58 1.46 12.22
N GLU A 257 24.81 2.63 11.62
CA GLU A 257 24.69 3.93 12.31
C GLU A 257 23.25 4.17 12.78
N ALA A 258 22.26 3.85 11.95
CA ALA A 258 20.85 3.89 12.31
C ALA A 258 20.55 3.00 13.53
N LEU A 259 21.09 1.78 13.56
CA LEU A 259 20.90 0.87 14.68
C LEU A 259 21.54 1.42 15.98
N LEU A 260 22.74 2.01 15.90
CA LEU A 260 23.42 2.64 17.04
C LEU A 260 22.65 3.84 17.63
N ILE A 261 21.86 4.52 16.83
CA ILE A 261 21.01 5.62 17.30
C ILE A 261 19.75 5.07 17.95
N LEU A 262 19.15 4.04 17.34
CA LEU A 262 17.98 3.38 17.91
C LEU A 262 18.28 2.75 19.27
N THR A 263 19.48 2.18 19.50
CA THR A 263 19.87 1.66 20.82
C THR A 263 19.98 2.73 21.90
N LYS A 264 20.20 4.00 21.52
CA LYS A 264 20.25 5.14 22.46
C LYS A 264 18.87 5.74 22.74
N ILE A 265 17.98 5.72 21.75
CA ILE A 265 16.71 6.45 21.79
C ILE A 265 15.53 5.52 22.10
N HIS A 266 15.46 4.36 21.44
CA HIS A 266 14.30 3.47 21.46
C HIS A 266 14.40 2.42 22.58
N PRO A 267 13.44 2.34 23.53
CA PRO A 267 13.51 1.39 24.65
C PRO A 267 13.66 -0.09 24.25
N ALA A 268 12.99 -0.52 23.18
CA ALA A 268 13.06 -1.90 22.69
C ALA A 268 14.43 -2.31 22.08
N TYR A 269 15.30 -1.35 21.75
CA TYR A 269 16.59 -1.63 21.11
C TYR A 269 17.74 -1.76 22.13
N ASN A 270 17.49 -1.51 23.42
CA ASN A 270 18.52 -1.53 24.49
C ASN A 270 19.29 -2.86 24.59
N ASN A 271 18.66 -3.97 24.22
CA ASN A 271 19.27 -5.30 24.33
C ASN A 271 20.17 -5.67 23.15
N ILE A 272 20.20 -4.84 22.09
CA ILE A 272 20.96 -5.13 20.88
C ILE A 272 22.40 -4.69 21.07
N LYS A 273 23.32 -5.66 21.01
CA LYS A 273 24.76 -5.40 21.08
C LYS A 273 25.36 -5.45 19.69
N ILE A 274 25.80 -4.30 19.20
CA ILE A 274 26.52 -4.18 17.93
C ILE A 274 28.01 -4.28 18.24
N LYS A 275 28.70 -5.29 17.69
CA LYS A 275 30.16 -5.41 17.83
C LYS A 275 30.84 -4.14 17.30
N GLU A 276 31.71 -3.50 18.08
CA GLU A 276 32.51 -2.38 17.60
C GLU A 276 33.40 -2.81 16.43
N ILE A 277 33.62 -1.89 15.51
CA ILE A 277 34.44 -2.15 14.32
C ILE A 277 35.89 -2.15 14.77
N ASP A 278 36.55 -3.31 14.75
CA ASP A 278 38.01 -3.36 14.73
C ASP A 278 38.46 -2.73 13.39
N GLN A 279 38.90 -1.48 13.44
CA GLN A 279 39.44 -0.76 12.29
C GLN A 279 40.72 -1.44 11.74
N ASN A 280 41.35 -2.30 12.55
CA ASN A 280 42.62 -2.96 12.25
C ASN A 280 42.49 -4.17 11.30
N HIS A 281 41.27 -4.64 10.99
CA HIS A 281 41.08 -5.76 10.06
C HIS A 281 40.98 -5.33 8.58
N LEU A 282 40.99 -4.03 8.28
CA LEU A 282 41.10 -3.52 6.90
C LEU A 282 42.54 -3.51 6.39
N THR A 283 43.52 -3.44 7.29
CA THR A 283 44.95 -3.44 6.95
C THR A 283 45.53 -4.82 6.64
N SER A 284 44.88 -5.91 7.05
CA SER A 284 45.41 -7.27 6.83
C SER A 284 45.26 -7.78 5.40
N ASP A 285 44.28 -7.27 4.65
CA ASP A 285 44.08 -7.68 3.25
C ASP A 285 44.95 -6.88 2.27
N GLN A 286 45.44 -5.70 2.68
CA GLN A 286 46.42 -4.92 1.91
C GLN A 286 47.85 -5.49 2.05
N GLN A 287 48.13 -6.27 3.10
CA GLN A 287 49.46 -6.82 3.36
C GLN A 287 49.67 -8.24 2.79
N ASN A 288 48.65 -8.86 2.22
CA ASN A 288 48.74 -10.14 1.50
C ASN A 288 48.72 -9.94 -0.03
N ILE A 289 49.39 -8.88 -0.52
CA ILE A 289 49.94 -8.92 -1.88
C ILE A 289 51.27 -9.63 -1.74
N ASP A 290 51.25 -10.94 -1.99
CA ASP A 290 52.43 -11.78 -2.03
C ASP A 290 53.55 -11.10 -2.84
N GLN A 291 54.69 -10.89 -2.20
CA GLN A 291 55.93 -10.34 -2.77
C GLN A 291 56.58 -11.28 -3.81
N ASN A 292 55.83 -12.19 -4.45
CA ASN A 292 56.36 -13.20 -5.36
C ASN A 292 55.69 -13.17 -6.74
N ASN A 293 55.52 -11.99 -7.32
CA ASN A 293 55.40 -11.82 -8.77
C ASN A 293 55.96 -10.45 -9.18
N THR A 294 57.29 -10.36 -9.17
CA THR A 294 58.01 -9.40 -10.00
C THR A 294 57.77 -9.77 -11.46
N ASP A 295 56.97 -8.98 -12.17
CA ASP A 295 57.16 -8.59 -13.59
C ASP A 295 55.82 -8.16 -14.21
N LEU A 296 55.41 -6.92 -13.94
CA LEU A 296 54.59 -6.09 -14.83
C LEU A 296 54.71 -4.65 -14.33
N ALA A 297 55.68 -3.93 -14.87
CA ALA A 297 55.87 -2.51 -14.61
C ALA A 297 54.63 -1.74 -15.08
N ILE A 298 53.85 -1.20 -14.14
CA ILE A 298 52.90 -0.13 -14.41
C ILE A 298 53.67 1.18 -14.17
N GLU A 299 54.06 1.84 -15.25
CA GLU A 299 54.57 3.21 -15.23
C GLU A 299 53.51 4.11 -14.59
N ILE A 300 53.86 4.69 -13.44
CA ILE A 300 53.08 5.76 -12.82
C ILE A 300 53.26 7.01 -13.68
N MET A 301 52.30 7.28 -14.57
CA MET A 301 52.18 8.59 -15.21
C MET A 301 51.70 9.60 -14.17
N HIS A 302 52.64 10.36 -13.60
CA HIS A 302 52.35 11.61 -12.91
C HIS A 302 51.83 12.64 -13.91
N ALA A 303 50.50 12.84 -13.98
CA ALA A 303 49.93 14.00 -14.65
C ALA A 303 49.93 15.20 -13.69
N ASN A 304 50.87 16.10 -13.91
CA ASN A 304 51.01 17.38 -13.22
C ASN A 304 49.77 18.26 -13.40
N ILE A 305 49.27 18.80 -12.29
CA ILE A 305 48.28 19.87 -12.25
C ILE A 305 48.95 21.18 -12.68
N SER A 306 48.37 21.88 -13.66
CA SER A 306 48.59 23.30 -13.91
C SER A 306 47.31 23.93 -14.48
N GLU A 307 46.77 24.88 -13.70
CA GLU A 307 45.87 26.03 -13.97
C GLU A 307 45.70 26.44 -15.46
N LYS A 308 44.59 26.99 -16.00
CA LYS A 308 43.49 27.85 -15.48
C LYS A 308 42.42 28.08 -16.58
N GLU A 309 41.21 28.55 -16.18
CA GLU A 309 40.21 29.36 -16.95
C GLU A 309 39.35 28.62 -18.01
N ASN A 310 38.02 28.77 -18.18
CA ASN A 310 37.00 29.78 -17.81
C ASN A 310 35.59 29.13 -17.75
N LEU A 311 34.70 29.63 -16.87
CA LEU A 311 33.24 29.46 -17.00
C LEU A 311 32.72 30.30 -18.18
N PRO A 312 31.59 29.88 -18.80
CA PRO A 312 30.48 30.83 -18.94
C PRO A 312 29.14 30.29 -18.42
N GLU A 313 28.35 31.28 -17.99
CA GLU A 313 27.01 31.25 -17.41
C GLU A 313 25.88 30.79 -18.35
N GLU A 314 24.83 30.28 -17.70
CA GLU A 314 23.39 30.32 -18.03
C GLU A 314 22.88 29.96 -19.43
N ILE A 315 22.13 28.85 -19.51
CA ILE A 315 20.97 28.72 -20.40
C ILE A 315 19.80 28.14 -19.62
N SER A 316 18.83 29.00 -19.32
CA SER A 316 17.48 28.67 -18.88
C SER A 316 16.63 28.18 -20.06
N ILE A 317 16.11 26.95 -20.04
CA ILE A 317 14.87 26.57 -20.76
C ILE A 317 14.02 25.60 -19.93
N SER A 318 12.75 25.95 -19.91
CA SER A 318 11.53 25.46 -19.29
C SER A 318 11.11 23.99 -19.49
N GLU A 319 10.47 23.48 -18.43
CA GLU A 319 9.23 22.68 -18.36
C GLU A 319 9.11 21.29 -19.03
N GLU A 320 8.46 20.40 -18.25
CA GLU A 320 7.86 19.10 -18.60
C GLU A 320 8.74 17.83 -18.59
N ASN A 321 9.23 17.46 -17.40
CA ASN A 321 9.55 16.05 -17.13
C ASN A 321 8.50 15.43 -16.19
N HIS A 322 7.57 14.73 -16.83
CA HIS A 322 6.54 13.88 -16.25
C HIS A 322 7.17 12.93 -15.21
N ILE A 323 7.06 13.26 -13.93
CA ILE A 323 7.36 12.34 -12.82
C ILE A 323 6.35 11.20 -12.92
N LYS A 324 6.73 10.10 -13.57
CA LYS A 324 6.06 8.81 -13.41
C LYS A 324 6.39 8.34 -12.01
N SER A 325 5.46 8.57 -11.08
CA SER A 325 5.48 7.92 -9.78
C SER A 325 5.65 6.42 -10.00
N LEU A 326 6.74 5.85 -9.49
CA LEU A 326 6.94 4.42 -9.37
C LEU A 326 5.80 3.86 -8.51
N ALA A 327 4.74 3.43 -9.20
CA ALA A 327 3.63 2.72 -8.62
C ALA A 327 4.16 1.43 -8.00
N LEU A 328 3.74 1.16 -6.75
CA LEU A 328 3.94 -0.12 -6.10
C LEU A 328 3.59 -1.25 -7.07
N GLY A 329 4.53 -2.18 -7.24
CA GLY A 329 4.47 -3.27 -8.18
C GLY A 329 3.12 -4.00 -8.17
N ASP A 330 2.46 -4.00 -9.31
CA ASP A 330 1.41 -4.95 -9.64
C ASP A 330 2.04 -6.35 -9.73
N ILE A 331 1.99 -7.11 -8.64
CA ILE A 331 2.29 -8.54 -8.65
C ILE A 331 1.01 -9.26 -9.07
N ASN A 332 0.85 -9.50 -10.37
CA ASN A 332 -0.06 -10.49 -10.90
C ASN A 332 0.50 -11.89 -10.60
N ASN A 333 0.22 -12.45 -9.42
CA ASN A 333 0.42 -13.89 -9.17
C ASN A 333 -0.94 -14.58 -9.16
N ASN A 334 -1.33 -15.05 -10.34
CA ASN A 334 -2.32 -16.11 -10.49
C ASN A 334 -1.59 -17.45 -10.33
N ASP A 335 -1.31 -17.87 -9.10
CA ASP A 335 -0.83 -19.22 -8.84
C ASP A 335 -1.76 -19.91 -7.85
N ASN A 336 -2.48 -20.89 -8.39
CA ASN A 336 -2.93 -22.07 -7.67
C ASN A 336 -1.71 -22.98 -7.46
N SER A 337 -1.77 -23.83 -6.43
CA SER A 337 -0.77 -24.83 -6.03
C SER A 337 0.60 -24.28 -5.60
N ASP A 338 0.79 -24.20 -4.27
CA ASP A 338 2.09 -24.45 -3.69
C ASP A 338 2.44 -25.92 -4.01
N GLU A 339 3.42 -26.11 -4.91
CA GLU A 339 4.10 -27.35 -5.35
C GLU A 339 4.09 -27.50 -6.89
N GLU A 340 4.97 -26.77 -7.58
CA GLU A 340 5.49 -27.20 -8.89
C GLU A 340 7.03 -27.09 -8.88
N ILE A 341 7.65 -28.27 -8.93
CA ILE A 341 9.01 -28.49 -9.43
C ILE A 341 8.88 -28.62 -10.97
N ASP A 342 9.98 -28.32 -11.66
CA ASP A 342 10.21 -28.36 -13.13
C ASP A 342 9.85 -27.06 -13.87
N GLU A 343 10.62 -26.55 -14.84
CA GLU A 343 11.46 -27.19 -15.86
C GLU A 343 12.57 -26.21 -16.30
N ASP A 344 13.72 -26.73 -16.75
CA ASP A 344 14.86 -25.97 -17.27
C ASP A 344 14.45 -24.93 -18.32
N ASN A 345 14.70 -23.64 -18.05
CA ASN A 345 14.76 -22.59 -19.06
C ASN A 345 15.90 -21.63 -18.71
N ASN A 346 17.12 -22.10 -19.00
CA ASN A 346 18.34 -21.30 -18.97
C ASN A 346 18.39 -20.31 -20.13
N ASP A 347 17.49 -19.32 -20.15
CA ASP A 347 17.76 -18.13 -20.97
C ASP A 347 17.17 -16.85 -20.35
N VAL A 348 18.02 -16.14 -19.61
CA VAL A 348 17.76 -14.84 -18.96
C VAL A 348 17.30 -13.78 -19.98
N ARG A 349 17.61 -13.99 -21.27
CA ARG A 349 17.39 -13.03 -22.36
C ARG A 349 15.92 -12.85 -22.77
N THR A 350 15.04 -13.78 -22.41
CA THR A 350 13.61 -13.69 -22.77
C THR A 350 12.75 -12.95 -21.74
N LYS A 351 13.27 -12.64 -20.54
CA LYS A 351 12.49 -12.00 -19.47
C LYS A 351 12.42 -10.48 -19.58
N TYR A 352 13.35 -9.86 -20.30
CA TYR A 352 13.42 -8.42 -20.49
C TYR A 352 13.51 -8.12 -21.97
N ASN A 353 12.40 -7.66 -22.57
CA ASN A 353 12.37 -7.08 -23.91
C ASN A 353 13.13 -5.73 -23.91
N ILE A 354 14.45 -5.77 -23.68
CA ILE A 354 15.36 -4.67 -23.99
C ILE A 354 16.00 -5.00 -25.33
N GLY A 355 15.59 -4.26 -26.35
CA GLY A 355 16.24 -4.24 -27.64
C GLY A 355 17.64 -3.64 -27.53
N THR A 356 18.56 -4.26 -28.28
CA THR A 356 19.83 -3.75 -28.81
C THR A 356 20.87 -3.26 -27.81
N ASP A 357 21.88 -4.12 -27.63
CA ASP A 357 23.31 -3.86 -27.85
C ASP A 357 23.65 -2.38 -28.13
N SER A 358 23.71 -1.60 -27.06
CA SER A 358 24.48 -0.37 -27.03
C SER A 358 25.67 -0.69 -26.16
N CYS A 359 26.87 -0.66 -26.75
CA CYS A 359 28.15 -0.72 -26.04
C CYS A 359 28.35 0.55 -25.19
N ILE A 360 27.41 0.81 -24.28
CA ILE A 360 27.57 1.79 -23.22
C ILE A 360 28.24 1.01 -22.10
N GLN A 361 29.58 1.14 -22.04
CA GLN A 361 30.26 0.80 -20.81
C GLN A 361 29.62 1.66 -19.69
N PRO A 362 29.25 1.06 -18.54
CA PRO A 362 28.75 1.85 -17.42
C PRO A 362 29.79 2.93 -17.11
N SER A 363 29.31 4.14 -16.84
CA SER A 363 30.17 5.32 -16.60
C SER A 363 31.12 5.12 -15.42
N ASP A 364 30.84 4.11 -14.59
CA ASP A 364 31.62 3.71 -13.44
C ASP A 364 31.89 2.20 -13.45
N PHE A 365 33.17 1.81 -13.43
CA PHE A 365 33.61 0.41 -13.40
C PHE A 365 33.13 -0.32 -12.14
N HIS A 366 32.85 0.44 -11.06
CA HIS A 366 32.37 -0.11 -9.81
C HIS A 366 30.95 -0.69 -9.91
N ASP A 367 30.06 -0.03 -10.68
CA ASP A 367 28.70 -0.53 -10.90
C ASP A 367 28.72 -1.89 -11.60
N PHE A 368 29.58 -2.05 -12.62
CA PHE A 368 29.77 -3.33 -13.31
C PHE A 368 30.17 -4.46 -12.35
N LEU A 369 31.16 -4.22 -11.48
CA LEU A 369 31.61 -5.19 -10.48
C LEU A 369 30.54 -5.52 -9.43
N LEU A 370 29.68 -4.57 -9.07
CA LEU A 370 28.57 -4.78 -8.14
C LEU A 370 27.45 -5.62 -8.77
N PHE A 371 27.21 -5.48 -10.07
CA PHE A 371 26.23 -6.30 -10.80
C PHE A 371 26.73 -7.72 -11.07
N ASP A 372 28.03 -7.91 -11.27
CA ASP A 372 28.65 -9.22 -11.48
C ASP A 372 28.81 -10.03 -10.18
N LYS A 373 28.90 -9.38 -9.01
CA LYS A 373 28.94 -10.06 -7.72
C LYS A 373 27.57 -10.64 -7.36
N GLU A 374 27.58 -11.87 -6.85
CA GLU A 374 26.35 -12.50 -6.35
C GLU A 374 25.73 -11.64 -5.23
N PRO A 375 24.40 -11.44 -5.26
CA PRO A 375 23.72 -10.63 -4.26
C PRO A 375 23.77 -11.30 -2.89
N SER A 376 23.97 -10.49 -1.85
CA SER A 376 23.89 -10.97 -0.47
C SER A 376 22.43 -11.28 -0.11
N VAL A 377 22.14 -12.55 0.20
CA VAL A 377 20.77 -13.00 0.51
C VAL A 377 20.57 -13.06 2.02
N VAL A 378 19.51 -12.43 2.52
CA VAL A 378 19.16 -12.44 3.96
C VAL A 378 17.69 -12.83 4.19
N ALA A 379 17.43 -13.54 5.29
CA ALA A 379 16.08 -13.89 5.74
C ALA A 379 15.97 -13.72 7.27
N PRO A 380 15.91 -12.48 7.77
CA PRO A 380 16.04 -12.15 9.19
C PRO A 380 14.88 -12.67 10.07
N ALA A 381 13.75 -13.05 9.46
CA ALA A 381 12.56 -13.52 10.14
C ALA A 381 12.35 -15.05 10.04
N GLU A 382 13.25 -15.80 9.41
CA GLU A 382 13.01 -17.21 9.03
C GLU A 382 12.83 -18.15 10.24
N LYS A 383 13.60 -17.96 11.31
CA LYS A 383 13.61 -18.82 12.51
C LYS A 383 12.45 -18.52 13.46
N ASN A 384 11.76 -17.39 13.26
CA ASN A 384 10.78 -16.84 14.20
C ASN A 384 9.34 -17.16 13.80
N LYS A 385 8.47 -17.32 14.80
CA LYS A 385 7.03 -17.57 14.60
C LYS A 385 6.29 -16.24 14.44
N SER A 386 5.30 -16.23 13.55
CA SER A 386 4.44 -15.05 13.37
C SER A 386 3.60 -14.81 14.62
N SER A 387 3.44 -13.54 14.95
CA SER A 387 2.47 -13.07 15.94
C SER A 387 1.30 -12.38 15.25
N SER A 388 0.18 -12.30 15.97
CA SER A 388 -1.02 -11.61 15.52
C SER A 388 -0.88 -10.11 15.76
N LEU A 389 -1.32 -9.30 14.79
CA LEU A 389 -1.36 -7.84 14.92
C LEU A 389 -2.20 -7.39 16.13
N LEU A 390 -3.22 -8.18 16.50
CA LEU A 390 -4.18 -7.80 17.54
C LEU A 390 -3.69 -8.10 18.96
N THR A 391 -2.68 -8.96 19.11
CA THR A 391 -2.21 -9.43 20.43
C THR A 391 -0.93 -8.74 20.86
N ASP A 392 -0.02 -8.51 19.94
CA ASP A 392 1.25 -7.89 20.25
C ASP A 392 1.03 -6.37 20.41
N LYS A 393 1.43 -5.83 21.55
CA LYS A 393 1.38 -4.39 21.79
C LYS A 393 2.51 -3.70 21.05
N THR A 394 2.30 -2.47 20.61
CA THR A 394 3.35 -1.57 20.06
C THR A 394 4.03 -2.06 18.78
N ILE A 395 3.37 -2.94 18.01
CA ILE A 395 3.92 -3.51 16.77
C ILE A 395 4.28 -2.42 15.76
N GLU A 396 3.49 -1.35 15.69
CA GLU A 396 3.70 -0.23 14.77
C GLU A 396 5.08 0.41 14.97
N ALA A 397 5.46 0.64 16.23
CA ALA A 397 6.76 1.21 16.56
C ALA A 397 7.91 0.24 16.26
N LEU A 398 7.71 -1.06 16.50
CA LEU A 398 8.73 -2.09 16.25
C LEU A 398 8.90 -2.41 14.76
N ALA A 399 7.83 -2.27 13.97
CA ALA A 399 7.83 -2.52 12.54
C ALA A 399 8.34 -1.31 11.74
N PHE A 400 8.09 -0.10 12.23
CA PHE A 400 8.49 1.14 11.58
C PHE A 400 9.31 2.04 12.52
N PRO A 401 10.50 1.58 12.96
CA PRO A 401 11.36 2.36 13.86
C PRO A 401 11.80 3.71 13.26
N HIS A 402 11.80 3.82 11.93
CA HIS A 402 12.09 5.07 11.22
C HIS A 402 10.98 6.12 11.35
N LEU A 403 9.73 5.71 11.61
CA LEU A 403 8.61 6.62 11.89
C LEU A 403 8.46 6.89 13.40
N PHE A 404 8.83 5.91 14.23
CA PHE A 404 8.71 5.95 15.67
C PHE A 404 10.06 5.74 16.37
N PRO A 405 11.05 6.64 16.21
CA PRO A 405 12.38 6.47 16.81
C PRO A 405 12.34 6.35 18.34
N ASP A 406 11.43 7.05 19.01
CA ASP A 406 11.29 7.00 20.48
C ASP A 406 10.42 5.81 20.96
N GLY A 407 9.76 5.09 20.04
CA GLY A 407 8.81 4.02 20.36
C GLY A 407 7.48 4.49 20.96
N LYS A 408 7.25 5.81 21.05
CA LYS A 408 6.03 6.44 21.57
C LYS A 408 5.09 6.84 20.44
N GLY A 409 3.83 7.11 20.78
CA GLY A 409 2.80 7.54 19.82
C GLY A 409 2.06 6.39 19.14
N SER A 410 2.34 5.14 19.49
CA SER A 410 1.68 3.96 18.93
C SER A 410 0.24 3.80 19.41
N PHE A 411 -0.61 3.09 18.66
CA PHE A 411 -2.02 2.91 19.02
C PHE A 411 -2.24 2.31 20.43
N ASP A 412 -1.42 1.33 20.83
CA ASP A 412 -1.58 0.60 22.09
C ASP A 412 -1.06 1.33 23.34
N GLU A 413 -0.46 2.52 23.16
CA GLU A 413 0.06 3.29 24.28
C GLU A 413 -1.04 3.73 25.26
N GLU A 414 -0.78 3.59 26.56
CA GLU A 414 -1.70 3.97 27.62
C GLU A 414 -1.90 5.50 27.65
N ARG A 415 -3.15 5.93 27.50
CA ARG A 415 -3.55 7.34 27.36
C ARG A 415 -4.60 7.72 28.38
N GLU A 416 -4.65 9.01 28.73
CA GLU A 416 -5.72 9.57 29.56
C GLU A 416 -7.08 9.36 28.90
N ILE A 417 -7.15 9.55 27.58
CA ILE A 417 -8.35 9.31 26.79
C ILE A 417 -8.07 8.22 25.77
N LYS A 418 -8.83 7.13 25.87
CA LYS A 418 -8.76 6.03 24.91
C LYS A 418 -9.16 6.49 23.52
N ILE A 419 -8.26 6.31 22.56
CA ILE A 419 -8.53 6.56 21.15
C ILE A 419 -9.16 5.33 20.49
N LYS A 420 -10.14 5.54 19.62
CA LYS A 420 -10.71 4.45 18.80
C LYS A 420 -9.85 4.25 17.55
N TRP A 421 -9.74 3.02 17.07
CA TRP A 421 -8.98 2.70 15.85
C TRP A 421 -9.35 3.59 14.65
N LYS A 422 -10.66 3.80 14.42
CA LYS A 422 -11.17 4.70 13.36
C LYS A 422 -10.73 6.16 13.52
N GLU A 423 -10.41 6.60 14.73
CA GLU A 423 -9.93 7.96 15.00
C GLU A 423 -8.41 8.05 14.93
N TYR A 424 -7.69 6.96 15.15
CA TYR A 424 -6.24 6.86 15.04
C TYR A 424 -5.77 6.79 13.58
N CYS A 425 -6.44 5.99 12.73
CA CYS A 425 -6.08 5.87 11.30
C CYS A 425 -6.56 7.02 10.41
N LYS A 426 -7.04 8.13 10.99
CA LYS A 426 -7.59 9.29 10.27
C LYS A 426 -6.59 10.42 10.29
#